data_AF-A0AA39T747-F1
#
_entry.id   AF-A0AA39T747-F1
#
_cell.length_a   1.000
_cell.length_b   1.000
_cell.length_c   1.000
_cell.angle_alpha   90.00
_cell.angle_beta   90.00
_cell.angle_gamma   90.00
#
_symmetry.space_group_name_H-M   'P 1'
#
loop_
_entity.id
_entity.type
_entity.pdbx_description
1 polymer ?
#
loop_
_entity_poly.entity_id
_entity_poly.type
_entity_poly.pdbx_seq_one_letter_code
_entity_poly.pdbx_strand_id
1 'polypeptide(L)'
;MVKSLQGGGDKKLPSDLNKVMDLLDRHCLAPDASLISKSAYYDLQLAREEIPRERLRYLEAMVIYSEAIAMVEGYQQAVSVANLGGIRDVQGLFSQLGLKNSPQAYETLEHRLVVAEAAQKLRLPLVSKDGEVLEDEIEKWSTMS
;
A
#
# COMPACT_ATOMS: atom_id res chain seq x y z
N MET A 1 -58.88 -16.49 -34.62
CA MET A 1 -58.43 -17.87 -34.32
C MET A 1 -56.95 -17.81 -33.97
N VAL A 2 -56.66 -17.97 -32.67
CA VAL A 2 -55.29 -17.96 -32.11
C VAL A 2 -54.64 -19.29 -32.43
N LYS A 3 -53.51 -19.29 -33.16
CA LYS A 3 -52.65 -20.46 -33.36
C LYS A 3 -51.42 -20.33 -32.48
N SER A 4 -51.53 -20.99 -31.33
CA SER A 4 -50.52 -21.60 -30.45
C SER A 4 -49.04 -21.26 -30.68
N LEU A 5 -48.47 -20.54 -29.70
CA LEU A 5 -47.05 -20.58 -29.37
C LEU A 5 -46.71 -21.98 -28.83
N GLN A 6 -46.15 -22.82 -29.69
CA GLN A 6 -45.54 -24.08 -29.25
C GLN A 6 -44.17 -24.21 -29.91
N GLY A 7 -43.21 -23.58 -29.25
CA GLY A 7 -41.78 -23.68 -29.52
C GLY A 7 -41.04 -23.68 -28.20
N GLY A 8 -41.52 -24.48 -27.25
CA GLY A 8 -40.77 -24.85 -26.04
C GLY A 8 -39.58 -25.69 -26.46
N GLY A 9 -38.51 -25.02 -26.88
CA GLY A 9 -37.19 -25.62 -27.01
C GLY A 9 -36.66 -25.84 -25.62
N ASP A 10 -37.06 -26.97 -25.02
CA ASP A 10 -36.38 -27.56 -23.87
C ASP A 10 -34.88 -27.52 -24.15
N LYS A 11 -34.16 -26.61 -23.49
CA LYS A 11 -32.72 -26.72 -23.33
C LYS A 11 -32.49 -27.95 -22.46
N LYS A 12 -32.56 -29.15 -23.07
CA LYS A 12 -32.18 -30.40 -22.43
C LYS A 12 -30.78 -30.19 -21.88
N LEU A 13 -30.66 -30.22 -20.55
CA LEU A 13 -29.36 -30.38 -19.92
C LEU A 13 -28.64 -31.56 -20.59
N PRO A 14 -27.32 -31.48 -20.82
CA PRO A 14 -26.60 -32.62 -21.35
C PRO A 14 -26.79 -33.78 -20.37
N SER A 15 -27.51 -34.81 -20.77
CA SER A 15 -27.69 -36.04 -19.98
C SER A 15 -26.42 -36.89 -19.95
N ASP A 16 -25.40 -36.47 -20.67
CA ASP A 16 -24.09 -37.09 -20.78
C ASP A 16 -23.10 -36.26 -19.93
N LEU A 17 -22.61 -36.88 -18.86
CA LEU A 17 -21.68 -36.27 -17.91
C LEU A 17 -20.44 -35.71 -18.63
N ASN A 18 -19.94 -36.40 -19.66
CA ASN A 18 -18.75 -35.95 -20.40
C ASN A 18 -19.00 -34.61 -21.12
N LYS A 19 -20.20 -34.43 -21.68
CA LYS A 19 -20.57 -33.16 -22.34
C LYS A 19 -20.72 -32.01 -21.34
N VAL A 20 -21.18 -32.29 -20.13
CA VAL A 20 -21.22 -31.28 -19.05
C VAL A 20 -19.81 -30.87 -18.66
N MET A 21 -18.91 -31.86 -18.47
CA MET A 21 -17.51 -31.60 -18.15
C MET A 21 -16.81 -30.76 -19.23
N ASP A 22 -16.97 -31.12 -20.50
CA ASP A 22 -16.41 -30.35 -21.63
C ASP A 22 -16.90 -28.89 -21.66
N LEU A 23 -18.17 -28.65 -21.31
CA LEU A 23 -18.74 -27.30 -21.26
C LEU A 23 -18.21 -26.52 -20.05
N LEU A 24 -18.03 -27.18 -18.90
CA LEU A 24 -17.44 -26.56 -17.72
C LEU A 24 -15.97 -26.18 -17.99
N ASP A 25 -15.17 -27.08 -18.56
CA ASP A 25 -13.78 -26.80 -18.93
C ASP A 25 -13.71 -25.65 -19.95
N ARG A 26 -14.58 -25.66 -20.96
CA ARG A 26 -14.56 -24.64 -22.01
C ARG A 26 -15.05 -23.27 -21.54
N HIS A 27 -16.01 -23.18 -20.62
CA HIS A 27 -16.68 -21.91 -20.32
C HIS A 27 -16.52 -21.43 -18.89
N CYS A 28 -16.35 -22.33 -17.92
CA CYS A 28 -16.41 -22.01 -16.50
C CYS A 28 -15.07 -22.13 -15.81
N LEU A 29 -14.26 -23.13 -16.14
CA LEU A 29 -13.03 -23.49 -15.43
C LEU A 29 -11.79 -22.86 -16.05
N ALA A 30 -10.78 -22.67 -15.21
CA ALA A 30 -9.49 -22.11 -15.59
C ALA A 30 -8.76 -22.98 -16.63
N PRO A 31 -7.96 -22.38 -17.52
CA PRO A 31 -7.28 -23.10 -18.62
C PRO A 31 -6.06 -23.91 -18.16
N ASP A 32 -5.61 -23.76 -16.91
CA ASP A 32 -4.42 -24.39 -16.33
C ASP A 32 -4.73 -25.72 -15.63
N ALA A 33 -5.91 -26.31 -15.90
CA ALA A 33 -6.45 -27.50 -15.24
C ALA A 33 -6.71 -27.34 -13.74
N SER A 34 -6.63 -26.12 -13.20
CA SER A 34 -7.15 -25.86 -11.87
C SER A 34 -8.68 -25.88 -11.88
N LEU A 35 -9.28 -26.56 -10.90
CA LEU A 35 -10.74 -26.64 -10.75
C LEU A 35 -11.34 -25.35 -10.16
N ILE A 36 -10.79 -24.19 -10.53
CA ILE A 36 -11.28 -22.87 -10.13
C ILE A 36 -12.01 -22.22 -11.30
N SER A 37 -12.85 -21.23 -11.02
CA SER A 37 -13.52 -20.49 -12.08
C SER A 37 -12.53 -19.64 -12.88
N LYS A 38 -12.83 -19.40 -14.17
CA LYS A 38 -12.02 -18.51 -15.02
C LYS A 38 -11.82 -17.12 -14.42
N SER A 39 -12.86 -16.57 -13.79
CA SER A 39 -12.75 -15.26 -13.14
C SER A 39 -11.72 -15.28 -12.02
N ALA A 40 -11.80 -16.27 -11.12
CA ALA A 40 -10.86 -16.40 -10.02
C ALA A 40 -9.41 -16.62 -10.50
N TYR A 41 -9.22 -17.35 -11.60
CA TYR A 41 -7.92 -17.52 -12.23
C TYR A 41 -7.31 -16.19 -12.69
N TYR A 42 -8.06 -15.37 -13.43
CA TYR A 42 -7.57 -14.08 -13.91
C TYR A 42 -7.38 -13.07 -12.78
N ASP A 43 -8.28 -13.03 -11.80
CA ASP A 43 -8.14 -12.17 -10.62
C ASP A 43 -6.85 -12.52 -9.86
N LEU A 44 -6.55 -13.82 -9.72
CA LEU A 44 -5.34 -14.30 -9.07
C LEU A 44 -4.08 -13.98 -9.89
N GLN A 45 -4.12 -14.05 -11.22
CA GLN A 45 -3.01 -13.61 -12.06
C GLN A 45 -2.73 -12.11 -11.88
N LEU A 46 -3.78 -11.28 -11.91
CA LEU A 46 -3.65 -9.84 -11.68
C LEU A 46 -3.07 -9.55 -10.30
N ALA A 47 -3.58 -10.22 -9.25
CA ALA A 47 -3.06 -10.07 -7.90
C ALA A 47 -1.57 -10.48 -7.80
N ARG A 48 -1.15 -11.54 -8.50
CA ARG A 48 0.25 -11.97 -8.54
C ARG A 48 1.18 -10.96 -9.19
N GLU A 49 0.68 -10.13 -10.11
CA GLU A 49 1.46 -9.06 -10.71
C GLU A 49 1.46 -7.79 -9.86
N GLU A 50 0.31 -7.44 -9.26
CA GLU A 50 0.17 -6.20 -8.49
C GLU A 50 0.81 -6.26 -7.10
N ILE A 51 0.78 -7.40 -6.41
CA ILE A 51 1.42 -7.57 -5.09
C ILE A 51 2.93 -7.25 -5.11
N PRO A 52 3.76 -7.87 -5.98
CA PRO A 52 5.18 -7.56 -6.01
C PRO A 52 5.45 -6.13 -6.49
N ARG A 53 4.61 -5.59 -7.39
CA ARG A 53 4.71 -4.20 -7.84
C ARG A 53 4.52 -3.22 -6.69
N GLU A 54 3.48 -3.43 -5.88
CA GLU A 54 3.20 -2.58 -4.73
C GLU A 54 4.26 -2.75 -3.63
N ARG A 55 4.75 -3.98 -3.42
CA ARG A 55 5.88 -4.23 -2.52
C ARG A 55 7.14 -3.47 -2.93
N LEU A 56 7.44 -3.41 -4.23
CA LEU A 56 8.59 -2.67 -4.73
C LEU A 56 8.44 -1.17 -4.44
N ARG A 57 7.28 -0.58 -4.75
CA ARG A 57 6.98 0.83 -4.45
C ARG A 57 7.13 1.15 -2.96
N TYR A 58 6.65 0.27 -2.09
CA TYR A 58 6.81 0.41 -0.65
C TYR A 58 8.29 0.44 -0.23
N LEU A 59 9.11 -0.47 -0.76
CA LEU A 59 10.54 -0.52 -0.47
C LEU A 59 11.27 0.73 -1.00
N GLU A 60 10.94 1.19 -2.20
CA GLU A 60 11.47 2.43 -2.76
C GLU A 60 11.11 3.65 -1.89
N ALA A 61 9.85 3.74 -1.46
CA ALA A 61 9.42 4.79 -0.53
C ALA A 61 10.18 4.72 0.80
N MET A 62 10.39 3.53 1.36
CA MET A 62 11.17 3.35 2.60
C MET A 62 12.60 3.87 2.47
N VAL A 63 13.27 3.61 1.35
CA VAL A 63 14.63 4.10 1.09
C VAL A 63 14.63 5.63 1.05
N ILE A 64 13.66 6.24 0.36
CA ILE A 64 13.54 7.70 0.28
C ILE A 64 13.26 8.32 1.65
N TYR A 65 12.36 7.72 2.45
CA TYR A 65 12.07 8.21 3.81
C TYR A 65 13.29 8.09 4.72
N SER A 66 14.04 6.98 4.65
CA SER A 66 15.27 6.80 5.42
C SER A 66 16.31 7.86 5.08
N GLU A 67 16.49 8.15 3.78
CA GLU A 67 17.40 9.19 3.30
C GLU A 67 16.96 10.59 3.79
N ALA A 68 15.66 10.89 3.71
CA ALA A 68 15.10 12.15 4.19
C ALA A 68 15.33 12.35 5.69
N ILE A 69 15.15 11.30 6.49
CA ILE A 69 15.44 11.32 7.95
C ILE A 69 16.93 11.60 8.17
N ALA A 70 17.82 10.86 7.51
CA ALA A 70 19.27 11.04 7.66
C ALA A 70 19.72 12.47 7.30
N MET A 71 19.13 13.08 6.27
CA MET A 71 19.40 14.47 5.91
C MET A 71 18.96 15.47 7.00
N VAL A 72 17.80 15.25 7.63
CA VAL A 72 17.30 16.09 8.72
C VAL A 72 18.14 15.91 9.98
N GLU A 73 18.47 14.67 10.35
CA GLU A 73 19.34 14.37 11.50
C GLU A 73 20.73 15.00 11.33
N GLY A 74 21.31 14.91 10.13
CA GLY A 74 22.59 15.55 9.81
C GLY A 74 22.53 17.09 9.95
N TYR A 75 21.43 17.70 9.51
CA TYR A 75 21.19 19.13 9.71
C TYR A 75 21.04 19.50 11.19
N GLN A 76 20.20 18.78 11.95
CA GLN A 76 19.99 19.00 13.38
C GLN A 76 21.28 18.82 14.19
N GLN A 77 22.12 17.85 13.82
CA GLN A 77 23.43 17.64 14.41
C GLN A 77 24.34 18.85 14.15
N ALA A 78 24.39 19.35 12.91
CA ALA A 78 25.18 20.54 12.56
C ALA A 78 24.72 21.79 13.34
N VAL A 79 23.40 22.01 13.46
CA VAL A 79 22.83 23.09 14.27
C VAL A 79 23.24 22.94 15.73
N SER A 80 23.18 21.73 16.28
CA SER A 80 23.59 21.45 17.65
C SER A 80 25.07 21.75 17.88
N VAL A 81 25.96 21.35 16.95
CA VAL A 81 27.40 21.67 17.02
C VAL A 81 27.64 23.18 16.93
N ALA A 82 26.94 23.89 16.05
CA ALA A 82 27.06 25.35 15.92
C ALA A 82 26.70 26.06 17.24
N ASN A 83 25.60 25.64 17.86
CA ASN A 83 25.09 26.20 19.11
C ASN A 83 26.01 25.88 20.30
N LEU A 84 26.48 24.64 20.43
CA LEU A 84 27.40 24.23 21.50
C LEU A 84 28.80 24.85 21.35
N GLY A 85 29.29 25.00 20.12
CA GLY A 85 30.62 25.53 19.81
C GLY A 85 30.70 27.06 19.79
N GLY A 86 29.57 27.78 19.95
CA GLY A 86 29.53 29.24 19.86
C GLY A 86 29.98 29.77 18.49
N ILE A 87 29.77 28.98 17.43
CA ILE A 87 30.26 29.29 16.08
C ILE A 87 29.43 30.42 15.49
N ARG A 88 30.07 31.54 15.15
CA ARG A 88 29.41 32.71 14.56
C ARG A 88 29.16 32.55 13.06
N ASP A 89 30.01 31.79 12.37
CA ASP A 89 29.85 31.47 10.94
C ASP A 89 29.20 30.10 10.75
N VAL A 90 27.89 30.08 10.98
CA VAL A 90 27.05 28.87 10.84
C VAL A 90 26.97 28.42 9.38
N GLN A 91 27.01 29.35 8.43
CA GLN A 91 26.95 29.08 7.00
C GLN A 91 28.22 28.36 6.51
N GLY A 92 29.39 28.79 6.99
CA GLY A 92 30.67 28.12 6.74
C GLY A 92 30.72 26.70 7.30
N LEU A 93 30.20 26.50 8.53
CA LEU A 93 30.09 25.18 9.16
C LEU A 93 29.22 24.23 8.33
N PHE A 94 28.04 24.67 7.90
CA PHE A 94 27.14 23.86 7.09
C PHE A 94 27.78 23.43 5.78
N SER A 95 28.50 24.35 5.13
CA SER A 95 29.25 24.03 3.90
C SER A 95 30.35 23.00 4.15
N GLN A 96 31.08 23.09 5.26
CA GLN A 96 32.12 22.11 5.65
C GLN A 96 31.54 20.73 5.95
N LEU A 97 30.34 20.68 6.52
CA LEU A 97 29.60 19.44 6.80
C LEU A 97 28.86 18.89 5.58
N GLY A 98 29.02 19.52 4.41
CA GLY A 98 28.42 19.06 3.16
C GLY A 98 26.91 19.32 3.04
N LEU A 99 26.36 20.19 3.88
CA LEU A 99 24.97 20.64 3.79
C LEU A 99 24.85 21.66 2.65
N LYS A 100 24.32 21.19 1.51
CA LYS A 100 24.27 21.97 0.25
C LYS A 100 23.03 22.85 0.10
N ASN A 101 22.01 22.63 0.93
CA ASN A 101 20.72 23.32 0.82
C ASN A 101 20.57 24.43 1.84
N SER A 102 19.61 25.34 1.63
CA SER A 102 19.28 26.37 2.62
C SER A 102 18.68 25.77 3.90
N PRO A 103 18.91 26.36 5.09
CA PRO A 103 18.28 25.93 6.35
C PRO A 103 16.76 25.73 6.26
N GLN A 104 16.06 26.67 5.62
CA GLN A 104 14.61 26.61 5.40
C GLN A 104 14.14 25.34 4.67
N ALA A 105 14.99 24.75 3.81
CA ALA A 105 14.65 23.52 3.09
C ALA A 105 14.66 22.30 4.03
N TYR A 106 15.63 22.24 4.93
CA TYR A 106 15.71 21.19 5.96
C TYR A 106 14.57 21.30 6.97
N GLU A 107 14.27 22.52 7.45
CA GLU A 107 13.13 22.78 8.35
C GLU A 107 11.80 22.40 7.68
N THR A 108 11.63 22.71 6.40
CA THR A 108 10.44 22.30 5.63
C THR A 108 10.35 20.79 5.51
N LEU A 109 11.48 20.11 5.27
CA LEU A 109 11.53 18.66 5.18
C LEU A 109 11.18 18.01 6.52
N GLU A 110 11.78 18.48 7.61
CA GLU A 110 11.48 18.04 8.99
C GLU A 110 9.99 18.17 9.30
N HIS A 111 9.41 19.35 9.05
CA HIS A 111 7.98 19.57 9.26
C HIS A 111 7.11 18.60 8.46
N ARG A 112 7.47 18.33 7.19
CA ARG A 112 6.74 17.36 6.36
C ARG A 112 6.87 15.93 6.90
N LEU A 113 8.03 15.54 7.40
CA LEU A 113 8.23 14.22 8.01
C LEU A 113 7.36 14.07 9.26
N VAL A 114 7.30 15.10 10.12
CA VAL A 114 6.43 15.09 11.32
C VAL A 114 4.95 14.94 10.94
N VAL A 115 4.47 15.68 9.94
CA VAL A 115 3.08 15.56 9.45
C VAL A 115 2.82 14.18 8.86
N ALA A 116 3.77 13.65 8.09
CA ALA A 116 3.65 12.31 7.49
C ALA A 116 3.59 11.22 8.57
N GLU A 117 4.44 11.31 9.60
CA GLU A 117 4.45 10.37 10.72
C GLU A 117 3.14 10.46 11.53
N ALA A 118 2.65 11.66 11.81
CA ALA A 118 1.37 11.85 12.48
C ALA A 118 0.20 11.26 11.66
N ALA A 119 0.19 11.50 10.34
CA ALA A 119 -0.82 10.93 9.46
C ALA A 119 -0.73 9.38 9.38
N GLN A 120 0.47 8.81 9.45
CA GLN A 120 0.66 7.36 9.52
C GLN A 120 0.15 6.79 10.84
N LYS A 121 0.43 7.43 11.98
CA LYS A 121 -0.07 7.04 13.30
C LYS A 121 -1.61 7.04 13.38
N LEU A 122 -2.27 7.93 12.65
CA LEU A 122 -3.74 7.96 12.55
C LEU A 122 -4.33 6.88 11.64
N ARG A 123 -3.54 6.35 10.69
CA ARG A 123 -3.98 5.33 9.70
C ARG A 123 -3.72 3.91 10.16
N LEU A 124 -2.71 3.71 10.99
CA LEU A 124 -2.49 2.42 11.62
C LEU A 124 -3.62 2.18 12.63
N PRO A 125 -4.19 0.97 12.70
CA PRO A 125 -4.91 0.56 13.90
C PRO A 125 -4.03 0.89 15.11
N LEU A 126 -4.63 1.24 16.26
CA LEU A 126 -3.88 1.47 17.49
C LEU A 126 -3.25 0.14 17.93
N VAL A 127 -2.19 -0.26 17.24
CA VAL A 127 -1.44 -1.48 17.49
C VAL A 127 -0.47 -1.12 18.61
N SER A 128 -0.60 -1.81 19.74
CA SER A 128 0.32 -1.69 20.87
C SER A 128 1.76 -1.98 20.41
N LYS A 129 2.75 -1.63 21.24
CA LYS A 129 4.15 -1.97 20.96
C LYS A 129 4.38 -3.47 20.77
N ASP A 130 3.46 -4.30 21.26
CA ASP A 130 3.51 -5.76 21.21
C ASP A 130 2.75 -6.34 20.00
N GLY A 131 2.20 -5.50 19.12
CA GLY A 131 1.47 -5.97 17.93
C GLY A 131 -0.02 -6.22 18.17
N GLU A 132 -0.55 -5.95 19.37
CA GLU A 132 -1.97 -6.15 19.67
C GLU A 132 -2.80 -4.95 19.21
N VAL A 133 -3.83 -5.21 18.41
CA VAL A 133 -4.80 -4.18 18.01
C VAL A 133 -5.65 -3.84 19.24
N LEU A 134 -5.56 -2.59 19.72
CA LEU A 134 -6.37 -2.09 20.83
C LEU A 134 -7.78 -1.75 20.33
N GLU A 135 -8.58 -2.79 20.13
CA GLU A 135 -9.98 -2.69 19.66
C GLU A 135 -10.82 -1.76 20.54
N ASP A 136 -10.64 -1.81 21.86
CA ASP A 136 -11.37 -0.97 22.83
C ASP A 136 -11.10 0.53 22.67
N GLU A 137 -9.88 0.91 22.29
CA GLU A 137 -9.58 2.31 22.01
C GLU A 137 -10.24 2.71 20.69
N ILE A 138 -10.09 1.91 19.64
CA ILE A 138 -10.67 2.18 18.31
C ILE A 138 -12.19 2.41 18.38
N GLU A 139 -12.91 1.63 19.19
CA GLU A 139 -14.36 1.80 19.41
C GLU A 139 -14.69 3.13 20.12
N LYS A 140 -13.88 3.51 21.10
CA LYS A 140 -14.00 4.78 21.83
C LYS A 140 -13.74 6.01 20.95
N TRP A 141 -12.78 5.95 20.02
CA TRP A 141 -12.54 7.04 19.06
C TRP A 141 -13.62 7.11 17.97
N SER A 142 -14.22 5.97 17.59
CA SER A 142 -15.29 5.92 16.58
C SER A 142 -16.62 6.51 17.07
N THR A 143 -16.86 6.50 18.38
CA THR A 143 -18.07 7.09 19.00
C THR A 143 -17.97 8.61 19.23
N MET A 144 -16.80 9.21 18.97
CA MET A 144 -16.57 10.65 19.11
C MET A 144 -16.69 11.44 17.78
N SER A 145 -16.99 10.76 16.66
CA SER A 145 -17.29 11.40 15.36
C SER A 145 -18.79 11.59 15.15
#